data_AF-A0A1E2WEJ5-F1
#
_entry.id   AF-A0A1E2WEJ5-F1
#
_cell.length_a   1.000
_cell.length_b   1.000
_cell.length_c   1.000
_cell.angle_alpha   90.00
_cell.angle_beta   90.00
_cell.angle_gamma   90.00
#
_symmetry.space_group_name_H-M   'P 1'
#
loop_
_entity.id
_entity.type
_entity.pdbx_description
1 polymer ?
#
loop_
_entity_poly.entity_id
_entity_poly.type
_entity_poly.pdbx_seq_one_letter_code
_entity_poly.pdbx_strand_id
1 'polypeptide(L)' 'MNYCSIFIGYHQDSLRSPLVAGVNYATPWQVGQYPSAIMNNFDNQFVSALLGQQPLKQAMLKAENEDNRQIKAMD' A
#
# COMPACT_ATOMS: atom_id res chain seq x y z
N MET A 1 0.84 3.00 18.79
CA MET A 1 0.22 4.21 18.19
C MET A 1 -1.03 4.68 18.94
N ASN A 2 -1.94 3.79 19.39
CA ASN A 2 -3.17 4.20 20.09
C ASN A 2 -3.00 5.05 21.36
N TYR A 3 -1.92 4.86 22.13
CA TYR A 3 -1.69 5.65 23.34
C TYR A 3 -1.39 7.14 23.07
N CYS A 4 -0.74 7.45 21.95
CA CYS A 4 -0.38 8.83 21.61
C CYS A 4 -1.60 9.61 21.09
N SER A 5 -2.45 8.97 20.28
CA SER A 5 -3.67 9.59 19.73
C SER A 5 -4.73 9.90 20.80
N ILE A 6 -4.79 9.09 21.88
CA ILE A 6 -5.64 9.36 23.05
C ILE A 6 -5.11 10.58 23.83
N PHE A 7 -3.79 10.66 24.06
CA PHE A 7 -3.18 11.76 24.81
C PHE A 7 -3.37 13.13 24.15
N ILE A 8 -3.38 13.18 22.82
CA ILE A 8 -3.57 14.42 22.04
C ILE A 8 -5.03 14.66 21.58
N GLY A 9 -5.98 13.85 22.06
CA GLY A 9 -7.42 14.03 21.82
C GLY A 9 -7.93 13.71 20.41
N TYR A 10 -7.14 13.04 19.56
CA TYR A 10 -7.51 12.79 18.15
C TYR A 10 -8.69 11.83 18.00
N HIS A 11 -8.97 11.00 18.99
CA HIS A 11 -10.16 10.16 19.01
C HIS A 11 -11.47 10.97 19.16
N GLN A 12 -11.40 12.19 19.73
CA GLN A 12 -12.57 13.03 19.99
C GLN A 12 -12.80 14.07 18.89
N ASP A 13 -11.79 14.35 18.08
CA ASP A 13 -11.88 15.24 16.93
C ASP A 13 -12.63 14.55 15.78
N SER A 14 -13.67 15.21 15.26
CA SER A 14 -14.53 14.62 14.22
C SER A 14 -13.82 14.34 12.89
N LEU A 15 -12.71 15.01 12.58
CA LEU A 15 -11.96 14.81 11.34
C LEU A 15 -10.87 13.75 11.52
N ARG A 16 -10.36 13.56 12.74
CA ARG A 16 -9.25 12.65 13.03
C ARG A 16 -9.69 11.33 13.64
N SER A 17 -10.86 11.27 14.26
CA SER A 17 -11.37 10.04 14.88
C SER A 17 -11.51 8.87 13.89
N PRO A 18 -11.91 9.07 12.61
CA PRO A 18 -11.94 7.96 11.65
C PRO A 18 -10.53 7.42 11.32
N LEU A 19 -9.52 8.29 11.30
CA LEU A 19 -8.13 7.88 11.05
C LEU A 19 -7.57 7.04 12.21
N VAL A 20 -7.89 7.41 13.47
CA VAL A 20 -7.49 6.63 14.66
C VAL A 20 -8.14 5.26 14.67
N ALA A 21 -9.43 5.16 14.33
CA ALA A 21 -10.13 3.88 14.21
C ALA A 21 -9.50 2.99 13.11
N GLY A 22 -8.99 3.61 12.05
CA GLY A 22 -8.30 2.95 10.93
C GLY A 22 -7.03 2.19 11.30
N VAL A 23 -6.30 2.67 12.30
CA VAL A 23 -4.96 2.16 12.65
C VAL A 23 -4.99 0.68 13.06
N ASN A 24 -6.06 0.23 13.72
CA ASN A 24 -6.13 -1.12 14.27
C ASN A 24 -6.14 -2.23 13.21
N TYR A 25 -6.60 -1.94 12.00
CA TYR A 25 -6.65 -2.89 10.88
C TYR A 25 -5.69 -2.52 9.74
N ALA A 26 -4.96 -1.41 9.87
CA ALA A 26 -4.02 -0.96 8.85
C ALA A 26 -2.74 -1.80 8.87
N THR A 27 -2.28 -2.22 7.69
CA THR A 27 -0.94 -2.78 7.50
C THR A 27 -0.03 -1.67 6.95
N PRO A 28 1.11 -1.35 7.59
CA PRO A 28 2.07 -0.39 7.04
C PRO A 28 2.58 -0.83 5.67
N TRP A 29 2.40 0.03 4.66
CA TRP A 29 2.64 -0.33 3.27
C TRP A 29 4.11 -0.30 2.83
N GLN A 30 4.92 0.61 3.38
CA GLN A 30 6.35 0.78 3.00
C GLN A 30 7.33 0.26 4.06
N VAL A 31 6.98 -0.84 4.72
CA VAL A 31 7.88 -1.48 5.68
C VAL A 31 8.51 -2.70 5.02
N GLY A 32 9.83 -2.66 4.79
CA GLY A 32 10.56 -3.78 4.19
C GLY A 32 11.65 -3.36 3.21
N GLN A 33 12.21 -4.34 2.51
CA GLN A 33 13.18 -4.13 1.43
C GLN A 33 12.47 -3.84 0.11
N TYR A 34 13.07 -3.01 -0.73
CA TYR A 34 12.62 -2.69 -2.10
C TYR A 34 11.22 -2.04 -2.25
N PRO A 35 10.76 -1.14 -1.36
CA PRO A 35 9.42 -0.55 -1.45
C PRO A 35 9.19 0.22 -2.76
N SER A 36 10.24 0.84 -3.32
CA SER A 36 10.13 1.58 -4.59
C SER A 36 9.91 0.66 -5.79
N ALA A 37 10.52 -0.52 -5.82
CA ALA A 37 10.31 -1.47 -6.91
C ALA A 37 8.86 -1.95 -6.93
N ILE A 38 8.37 -2.37 -5.75
CA ILE A 38 6.99 -2.84 -5.53
C ILE A 38 5.97 -1.78 -5.94
N MET A 39 6.15 -0.53 -5.49
CA MET A 39 5.23 0.55 -5.85
C MET A 39 5.19 0.82 -7.35
N ASN A 40 6.37 0.85 -8.00
CA ASN A 40 6.43 1.16 -9.42
C ASN A 40 5.73 0.08 -10.28
N ASN A 41 5.96 -1.20 -10.01
CA ASN A 41 5.32 -2.26 -10.79
C ASN A 41 3.83 -2.40 -10.45
N PHE A 42 3.43 -2.18 -9.19
CA PHE A 42 2.01 -2.07 -8.85
C PHE A 42 1.34 -0.95 -9.64
N ASP A 43 1.87 0.28 -9.62
CA ASP A 43 1.26 1.44 -10.28
C ASP A 43 1.13 1.22 -11.80
N ASN A 44 2.19 0.71 -12.43
CA ASN A 44 2.20 0.42 -13.87
C ASN A 44 1.07 -0.53 -14.29
N GLN A 45 0.84 -1.59 -13.51
CA GLN A 45 -0.16 -2.60 -13.86
C GLN A 45 -1.56 -2.23 -13.34
N PHE A 46 -1.66 -1.62 -12.16
CA PHE A 46 -2.95 -1.24 -11.57
C PHE A 46 -3.67 -0.19 -12.41
N VAL A 47 -2.96 0.83 -12.93
CA VAL A 47 -3.56 1.85 -13.79
C VAL A 47 -4.17 1.21 -15.04
N SER A 48 -3.48 0.24 -15.66
CA SER A 48 -4.02 -0.46 -16.83
C SER A 48 -5.28 -1.27 -16.52
N ALA A 49 -5.38 -1.86 -15.33
CA ALA A 49 -6.60 -2.55 -14.87
C ALA A 49 -7.74 -1.56 -14.62
N LEU A 50 -7.43 -0.41 -14.00
CA LEU A 50 -8.40 0.67 -13.77
C LEU A 50 -8.97 1.22 -15.08
N LEU A 51 -8.15 1.29 -16.12
CA LEU A 51 -8.55 1.71 -17.47
C LEU A 51 -9.23 0.59 -18.29
N GLY A 52 -9.41 -0.60 -17.73
CA GLY A 52 -10.06 -1.74 -18.39
C GLY A 52 -9.21 -2.43 -19.47
N GLN A 53 -7.91 -2.15 -19.53
CA GLN A 53 -7.01 -2.71 -20.55
C GLN A 53 -6.62 -4.16 -20.26
N GLN A 54 -6.69 -4.58 -19.00
CA GLN A 54 -6.52 -5.98 -18.59
C GLN A 54 -7.32 -6.28 -17.31
N PRO A 55 -7.69 -7.54 -17.06
CA PRO A 55 -8.33 -7.93 -15.81
C PRO A 55 -7.44 -7.67 -14.59
N LEU A 56 -8.02 -7.20 -13.48
CA LEU A 56 -7.29 -6.88 -12.25
C LEU A 56 -6.37 -8.03 -11.79
N LYS A 57 -6.88 -9.26 -11.78
CA LYS A 57 -6.08 -10.43 -11.39
C LYS A 57 -4.83 -10.59 -12.26
N GLN A 58 -4.95 -10.34 -13.57
CA GLN A 58 -3.81 -10.44 -14.48
C GLN A 58 -2.81 -9.31 -14.27
N ALA A 59 -3.29 -8.08 -14.05
CA ALA A 59 -2.43 -6.94 -13.72
C ALA A 59 -1.61 -7.19 -12.45
N MET A 60 -2.24 -7.67 -11.37
CA MET A 60 -1.55 -7.91 -10.10
C MET A 60 -0.51 -9.03 -10.21
N LEU A 61 -0.82 -10.11 -10.93
CA LEU A 61 0.16 -11.17 -11.19
C LEU A 61 1.34 -10.67 -12.04
N LYS A 62 1.11 -9.75 -12.98
CA LYS A 62 2.21 -9.14 -13.75
C LYS A 62 3.09 -8.27 -12.86
N ALA A 63 2.50 -7.44 -12.01
CA ALA A 63 3.23 -6.58 -11.08
C ALA A 63 4.14 -7.42 -10.18
N GLU A 64 3.61 -8.47 -9.55
CA GLU A 64 4.38 -9.39 -8.70
C GLU A 64 5.54 -10.07 -9.47
N ASN A 65 5.29 -10.50 -10.71
CA ASN A 65 6.33 -11.13 -11.52
C ASN A 65 7.44 -10.14 -11.94
N GLU A 66 7.07 -8.89 -12.21
CA GLU A 66 8.01 -7.81 -12.53
C GLU A 66 8.84 -7.43 -11.30
N ASP A 67 8.19 -7.29 -10.15
CA ASP A 67 8.84 -7.06 -8.85
C ASP A 67 9.89 -8.12 -8.56
N ASN A 68 9.49 -9.40 -8.63
CA ASN A 68 10.39 -10.52 -8.35
C ASN A 68 11.59 -10.56 -9.30
N ARG A 69 11.43 -10.15 -10.56
CA ARG A 69 12.54 -10.06 -11.52
C ARG A 69 13.46 -8.89 -11.21
N GLN A 70 12.89 -7.74 -10.87
CA GLN A 70 13.64 -6.53 -10.56
C GLN A 70 14.45 -6.68 -9.27
N ILE A 71 13.83 -7.21 -8.20
CA ILE A 71 14.50 -7.48 -6.92
C ILE A 71 15.70 -8.40 -7.12
N LYS A 72 15.52 -9.52 -7.84
CA LYS A 72 16.61 -10.45 -8.19
C LYS A 72 17.76 -9.82 -8.99
N ALA A 73 17.51 -8.73 -9.71
CA ALA A 73 18.52 -8.02 -10.47
C ALA A 73 19.24 -6.93 -9.64
N MET A 74 18.68 -6.58 -8.48
CA MET A 74 19.25 -5.63 -7.52
C MET A 74 20.07 -6.33 -6.43
N ASP A 75 19.73 -7.58 -6.11
CA ASP A 75 20.49 -8.49 -5.24
C ASP A 75 21.78 -9.00 -5.90
#